data_AF-A0A1Y1S5R8-F1
#
_entry.id   AF-A0A1Y1S5R8-F1
#
_cell.length_a   1.000
_cell.length_b   1.000
_cell.length_c   1.000
_cell.angle_alpha   90.00
_cell.angle_beta   90.00
_cell.angle_gamma   90.00
#
_symmetry.space_group_name_H-M   'P 1'
#
loop_
_entity.id
_entity.type
_entity.pdbx_description
1 polymer ?
#
loop_
_entity_poly.entity_id
_entity_poly.type
_entity_poly.pdbx_seq_one_letter_code
_entity_poly.pdbx_strand_id
1 'polypeptide(L)'
;MTDCKIGYKNSKAQFTRTKAYTAIQKFIAEIDQGIKSTTDASDADQILPELKAAADIIEKTELSDEPTRFANRAMVDVIRKMEQIKPDNLYFMESFGNRVRMDYGTGHELNFLCYLFVLRDYDFTRNEDVDFVVENMKFYMESVRKFITKFNLEPAGSRGCWSIDDFSLLGCVFGSSLLVKQDEMSPFYRKHIDMWQMAVSNPNPLLRRILIQEPIKINKGMLRMYYESVLERFVVTQHFIYSSKLSDELIDYLFIMFCLVSNPGMMGLITLIVQVWASSTIMKGDKLDMDLDDNVEKVKGGVFHKFIEKHIEKEYDETHRREIPGPVATKRDAVAIDLGGSTLRISLFEYNKKEEIHHQKGLLEHKIENKVEERVEKYIQRHLDLFMATNSIKESEVDIFLTFSYDFTMISPNRIRLLDFSKIWQFPRVNEAEFEFTPYCIVNDSVAVVLSKYDPEMFNIAFVCGTGFNCCYAEDGMVVDTEMGMCEFGNTTLDSLLAGGNLVKVDGSFDLTDPLTKERLEKKLLLLKETILVVVRKKWNRSKKLNLILNGSVFKSGQKIIDEIADELECVITLSQNATLEFVMNM
;
A
#
# COMPACT_ATOMS: atom_id res chain seq x y z
N MET A 1 -18.90 -42.48 -9.19
CA MET A 1 -17.42 -42.65 -9.17
C MET A 1 -16.80 -41.41 -9.79
N THR A 2 -16.30 -40.51 -8.96
CA THR A 2 -15.26 -39.52 -9.29
C THR A 2 -14.54 -39.27 -7.96
N ASP A 3 -13.37 -39.89 -7.82
CA ASP A 3 -12.52 -39.82 -6.63
C ASP A 3 -12.20 -38.37 -6.27
N CYS A 4 -12.74 -37.92 -5.14
CA CYS A 4 -12.78 -36.51 -4.78
C CYS A 4 -11.44 -36.14 -4.13
N LYS A 5 -10.57 -35.47 -4.89
CA LYS A 5 -9.42 -34.74 -4.32
C LYS A 5 -9.91 -33.90 -3.13
N ILE A 6 -9.15 -33.87 -2.04
CA ILE A 6 -9.42 -33.00 -0.89
C ILE A 6 -9.21 -31.57 -1.37
N GLY A 7 -10.29 -30.93 -1.84
CA GLY A 7 -10.26 -29.57 -2.35
C GLY A 7 -10.93 -29.40 -3.72
N TYR A 8 -11.38 -28.19 -4.03
CA TYR A 8 -11.70 -27.75 -5.37
C TYR A 8 -11.38 -26.26 -5.56
N LYS A 9 -11.15 -25.85 -6.80
CA LYS A 9 -10.86 -24.45 -7.20
C LYS A 9 -12.10 -23.87 -7.91
N ASN A 10 -12.18 -22.53 -8.02
CA ASN A 10 -13.20 -21.77 -8.78
C ASN A 10 -14.55 -21.49 -8.09
N SER A 11 -14.57 -21.24 -6.78
CA SER A 11 -15.76 -20.63 -6.15
C SER A 11 -15.95 -19.18 -6.64
N LYS A 12 -17.21 -18.74 -6.75
CA LYS A 12 -17.58 -17.34 -7.01
C LYS A 12 -17.70 -16.52 -5.72
N ALA A 13 -17.60 -17.16 -4.55
CA ALA A 13 -17.69 -16.49 -3.26
C ALA A 13 -16.47 -15.60 -3.04
N GLN A 14 -16.69 -14.41 -2.47
CA GLN A 14 -15.60 -13.59 -1.96
C GLN A 14 -14.98 -14.31 -0.77
N PHE A 15 -13.70 -14.70 -0.86
CA PHE A 15 -13.01 -15.50 0.15
C PHE A 15 -13.23 -15.00 1.59
N THR A 16 -13.12 -13.69 1.82
CA THR A 16 -13.32 -13.02 3.13
C THR A 16 -14.72 -13.14 3.73
N ARG A 17 -15.69 -13.67 2.98
CA ARG A 17 -17.07 -13.92 3.45
C ARG A 17 -17.38 -15.40 3.72
N THR A 18 -16.42 -16.28 3.49
CA THR A 18 -16.60 -17.73 3.57
C THR A 18 -16.30 -18.28 4.96
N LYS A 19 -16.88 -19.43 5.31
CA LYS A 19 -16.52 -20.19 6.52
C LYS A 19 -15.05 -20.61 6.52
N ALA A 20 -14.47 -20.90 5.36
CA ALA A 20 -13.04 -21.19 5.21
C ALA A 20 -12.14 -20.07 5.76
N TYR A 21 -12.43 -18.82 5.41
CA TYR A 21 -11.67 -17.67 5.89
C TYR A 21 -11.66 -17.57 7.42
N THR A 22 -12.84 -17.65 8.04
CA THR A 22 -12.95 -17.61 9.51
C THR A 22 -12.29 -18.80 10.17
N ALA A 23 -12.38 -20.00 9.58
CA ALA A 23 -11.71 -21.18 10.09
C ALA A 23 -10.19 -21.04 10.09
N ILE A 24 -9.61 -20.48 9.02
CA ILE A 24 -8.17 -20.23 8.92
C ILE A 24 -7.71 -19.17 9.91
N GLN A 25 -8.45 -18.06 10.04
CA GLN A 25 -8.12 -17.03 11.04
C GLN A 25 -8.14 -17.59 12.46
N LYS A 26 -9.17 -18.39 12.78
CA LYS A 26 -9.27 -19.07 14.08
C LYS A 26 -8.08 -19.99 14.31
N PHE A 27 -7.71 -20.80 13.32
CA PHE A 27 -6.58 -21.71 13.40
C PHE A 27 -5.25 -20.97 13.68
N ILE A 28 -4.97 -19.90 12.94
CA ILE A 28 -3.76 -19.07 13.15
C ILE A 28 -3.75 -18.48 14.56
N ALA A 29 -4.89 -17.98 15.05
CA ALA A 29 -5.00 -17.40 16.38
C ALA A 29 -4.80 -18.44 17.50
N GLU A 30 -5.32 -19.66 17.32
CA GLU A 30 -5.14 -20.75 18.27
C GLU A 30 -3.69 -21.25 18.31
N ILE A 31 -3.01 -21.34 17.16
CA ILE A 31 -1.57 -21.63 17.09
C ILE A 31 -0.76 -20.54 17.81
N ASP A 32 -1.04 -19.26 17.53
CA ASP A 32 -0.35 -18.12 18.14
C ASP A 32 -0.49 -18.11 19.66
N GLN A 33 -1.69 -18.37 20.19
CA GLN A 33 -1.92 -18.48 21.64
C GLN A 33 -1.28 -19.73 22.24
N GLY A 34 -1.34 -20.87 21.54
CA GLY A 34 -0.68 -22.11 21.93
C GLY A 34 0.83 -21.93 22.09
N ILE A 35 1.48 -21.28 21.11
CA ILE A 35 2.92 -20.99 21.18
C ILE A 35 3.27 -20.14 22.41
N LYS A 36 2.45 -19.14 22.73
CA LYS A 36 2.69 -18.24 23.87
C LYS A 36 2.52 -18.96 25.21
N SER A 37 1.61 -19.92 25.29
CA SER A 37 1.29 -20.63 26.54
C SER A 37 2.19 -21.87 26.77
N THR A 38 2.55 -22.63 25.74
CA THR A 38 3.28 -23.91 25.86
C THR A 38 4.70 -23.75 26.38
N THR A 39 5.02 -24.38 27.52
CA THR A 39 6.37 -24.40 28.12
C THR A 39 7.18 -25.63 27.72
N ASP A 40 6.55 -26.80 27.70
CA ASP A 40 7.22 -28.07 27.45
C ASP A 40 7.15 -28.46 25.97
N ALA A 41 8.23 -29.04 25.45
CA ALA A 41 8.27 -29.62 24.10
C ALA A 41 7.84 -31.09 24.14
N SER A 42 7.28 -31.60 23.04
CA SER A 42 7.14 -33.04 22.82
C SER A 42 8.48 -33.61 22.36
N ASP A 43 8.84 -34.77 22.92
CA ASP A 43 10.02 -35.54 22.55
C ASP A 43 9.80 -36.47 21.33
N ALA A 44 8.58 -36.52 20.80
CA ALA A 44 8.26 -37.35 19.65
C ALA A 44 8.69 -36.68 18.33
N ASP A 45 9.37 -37.41 17.44
CA ASP A 45 9.58 -36.97 16.04
C ASP A 45 8.22 -36.92 15.34
N GLN A 46 7.70 -35.71 15.20
CA GLN A 46 6.37 -35.42 14.69
C GLN A 46 6.38 -34.94 13.23
N ILE A 47 7.53 -34.98 12.55
CA ILE A 47 7.64 -34.54 11.17
C ILE A 47 6.93 -35.53 10.23
N LEU A 48 6.02 -34.98 9.43
CA LEU A 48 5.22 -35.73 8.47
C LEU A 48 6.09 -36.52 7.48
N PRO A 49 5.81 -37.82 7.25
CA PRO A 49 6.54 -38.61 6.27
C PRO A 49 6.53 -37.99 4.86
N GLU A 50 5.44 -37.33 4.49
CA GLU A 50 5.30 -36.64 3.22
C GLU A 50 6.24 -35.43 3.10
N LEU A 51 6.48 -34.72 4.21
CA LEU A 51 7.47 -33.64 4.26
C LEU A 51 8.90 -34.17 4.16
N LYS A 52 9.21 -35.28 4.85
CA LYS A 52 10.51 -35.95 4.73
C LYS A 52 10.77 -36.37 3.28
N ALA A 53 9.78 -36.97 2.63
CA ALA A 53 9.86 -37.33 1.22
C ALA A 53 10.05 -36.11 0.29
N ALA A 54 9.37 -35.00 0.56
CA ALA A 54 9.54 -33.76 -0.20
C ALA A 54 10.96 -33.18 -0.04
N ALA A 55 11.49 -33.15 1.18
CA ALA A 55 12.87 -32.72 1.46
C ALA A 55 13.89 -33.61 0.73
N ASP A 56 13.71 -34.93 0.78
CA ASP A 56 14.52 -35.91 0.06
C ASP A 56 14.53 -35.66 -1.45
N ILE A 57 13.38 -35.33 -2.04
CA ILE A 57 13.27 -35.03 -3.48
C ILE A 57 14.04 -33.76 -3.82
N ILE A 58 13.95 -32.70 -3.00
CA ILE A 58 14.70 -31.45 -3.18
C ILE A 58 16.20 -31.74 -3.14
N GLU A 59 16.66 -32.53 -2.18
CA GLU A 59 18.06 -32.87 -2.00
C GLU A 59 18.61 -33.73 -3.15
N LYS A 60 17.90 -34.79 -3.53
CA LYS A 60 18.35 -35.78 -4.52
C LYS A 60 18.21 -35.32 -5.97
N THR A 61 17.36 -34.34 -6.26
CA THR A 61 17.18 -33.86 -7.64
C THR A 61 18.35 -32.98 -8.03
N GLU A 62 19.09 -33.39 -9.05
CA GLU A 62 20.22 -32.63 -9.61
C GLU A 62 19.72 -31.40 -10.39
N LEU A 63 20.58 -30.40 -10.53
CA LEU A 63 20.28 -29.20 -11.34
C LEU A 63 20.32 -29.57 -12.82
N SER A 64 19.44 -28.93 -13.60
CA SER A 64 19.51 -29.02 -15.05
C SER A 64 20.68 -28.16 -15.56
N ASP A 65 21.40 -28.67 -16.56
CA ASP A 65 22.45 -27.93 -17.28
C ASP A 65 21.88 -26.91 -18.29
N GLU A 66 20.56 -26.91 -18.49
CA GLU A 66 19.91 -25.96 -19.39
C GLU A 66 20.09 -24.51 -18.91
N PRO A 67 20.60 -23.60 -19.77
CA PRO A 67 20.81 -22.23 -19.39
C PRO A 67 19.47 -21.49 -19.30
N THR A 68 19.04 -21.17 -18.08
CA THR A 68 17.88 -20.34 -17.79
C THR A 68 18.31 -19.03 -17.13
N ARG A 69 17.69 -17.91 -17.53
CA ARG A 69 17.95 -16.59 -16.91
C ARG A 69 17.53 -16.53 -15.43
N PHE A 70 16.54 -17.33 -15.04
CA PHE A 70 15.92 -17.31 -13.71
C PHE A 70 15.93 -18.72 -13.07
N ALA A 71 14.77 -19.25 -12.66
CA ALA A 71 14.66 -20.54 -11.98
C ALA A 71 15.18 -21.71 -12.83
N ASN A 72 15.95 -22.60 -12.21
CA ASN A 72 16.52 -23.79 -12.84
C ASN A 72 15.42 -24.78 -13.23
N ARG A 73 15.45 -25.29 -14.46
CA ARG A 73 14.39 -26.13 -15.02
C ARG A 73 14.09 -27.41 -14.22
N ALA A 74 15.06 -27.95 -13.49
CA ALA A 74 14.88 -29.14 -12.67
C ALA A 74 13.83 -28.97 -11.55
N MET A 75 13.47 -27.73 -11.17
CA MET A 75 12.39 -27.49 -10.22
C MET A 75 11.03 -28.02 -10.71
N VAL A 76 10.82 -28.11 -12.03
CA VAL A 76 9.59 -28.65 -12.61
C VAL A 76 9.45 -30.14 -12.26
N ASP A 77 10.56 -30.87 -12.29
CA ASP A 77 10.60 -32.29 -11.92
C ASP A 77 10.48 -32.49 -10.41
N VAL A 78 11.05 -31.58 -9.61
CA VAL A 78 10.85 -31.57 -8.15
C VAL A 78 9.36 -31.44 -7.82
N ILE A 79 8.67 -30.42 -8.34
CA ILE A 79 7.24 -30.24 -8.06
C ILE A 79 6.43 -31.40 -8.62
N ARG A 80 6.74 -31.92 -9.81
CA ARG A 80 6.05 -33.10 -10.36
C ARG A 80 6.15 -34.31 -9.43
N LYS A 81 7.32 -34.55 -8.82
CA LYS A 81 7.51 -35.64 -7.83
C LYS A 81 6.78 -35.34 -6.52
N MET A 82 6.76 -34.08 -6.06
CA MET A 82 6.00 -33.67 -4.87
C MET A 82 4.50 -33.89 -5.03
N GLU A 83 3.95 -33.56 -6.20
CA GLU A 83 2.53 -33.81 -6.54
C GLU A 83 2.17 -35.30 -6.43
N GLN A 84 3.13 -36.21 -6.61
CA GLN A 84 2.93 -37.66 -6.51
C GLN A 84 3.01 -38.21 -5.08
N ILE A 85 3.51 -37.45 -4.11
CA ILE A 85 3.59 -37.89 -2.70
C ILE A 85 2.19 -38.06 -2.12
N LYS A 86 1.29 -37.09 -2.41
CA LYS A 86 -0.08 -37.08 -1.90
C LYS A 86 -1.08 -36.58 -2.96
N PRO A 87 -1.30 -37.35 -4.04
CA PRO A 87 -2.06 -36.91 -5.22
C PRO A 87 -3.54 -36.62 -4.93
N ASP A 88 -4.07 -37.15 -3.83
CA ASP A 88 -5.46 -36.95 -3.42
C ASP A 88 -5.65 -35.70 -2.55
N ASN A 89 -4.59 -34.96 -2.21
CA ASN A 89 -4.67 -33.76 -1.38
C ASN A 89 -4.18 -32.51 -2.13
N LEU A 90 -5.11 -31.66 -2.55
CA LEU A 90 -4.78 -30.46 -3.32
C LEU A 90 -3.99 -29.43 -2.53
N TYR A 91 -4.22 -29.32 -1.22
CA TYR A 91 -3.44 -28.42 -0.37
C TYR A 91 -1.97 -28.81 -0.37
N PHE A 92 -1.65 -30.09 -0.18
CA PHE A 92 -0.26 -30.56 -0.22
C PHE A 92 0.37 -30.39 -1.60
N MET A 93 -0.33 -30.77 -2.68
CA MET A 93 0.17 -30.62 -4.05
C MET A 93 0.51 -29.16 -4.41
N GLU A 94 -0.28 -28.20 -3.91
CA GLU A 94 -0.14 -26.79 -4.22
C GLU A 94 0.71 -26.05 -3.16
N SER A 95 1.37 -26.78 -2.27
CA SER A 95 2.20 -26.23 -1.19
C SER A 95 3.63 -25.87 -1.63
N PHE A 96 4.10 -26.31 -2.80
CA PHE A 96 5.52 -26.23 -3.14
C PHE A 96 5.84 -25.40 -4.40
N GLY A 97 4.94 -24.52 -4.82
CA GLY A 97 5.17 -23.62 -5.96
C GLY A 97 4.37 -23.98 -7.21
N ASN A 98 4.60 -23.28 -8.31
CA ASN A 98 3.92 -23.49 -9.58
C ASN A 98 4.89 -23.96 -10.68
N ARG A 99 4.59 -25.09 -11.33
CA ARG A 99 5.44 -25.64 -12.40
C ARG A 99 5.54 -24.78 -13.65
N VAL A 100 4.48 -24.07 -14.01
CA VAL A 100 4.41 -23.30 -15.25
C VAL A 100 5.12 -21.96 -15.08
N ARG A 101 4.84 -21.28 -13.98
CA ARG A 101 5.45 -19.98 -13.65
C ARG A 101 6.84 -20.12 -13.02
N MET A 102 7.18 -21.31 -12.55
CA MET A 102 8.45 -21.60 -11.87
C MET A 102 8.71 -20.70 -10.66
N ASP A 103 7.63 -20.44 -9.91
CA ASP A 103 7.61 -19.51 -8.78
C ASP A 103 7.14 -20.17 -7.47
N TYR A 104 7.43 -19.52 -6.34
CA TYR A 104 6.93 -19.86 -5.01
C TYR A 104 6.59 -18.57 -4.24
N GLY A 105 5.61 -18.62 -3.34
CA GLY A 105 5.27 -17.47 -2.49
C GLY A 105 4.22 -17.80 -1.43
N THR A 106 3.75 -16.77 -0.74
CA THR A 106 2.86 -16.87 0.44
C THR A 106 1.55 -17.63 0.21
N GLY A 107 1.04 -17.70 -1.03
CA GLY A 107 -0.12 -18.54 -1.36
C GLY A 107 0.16 -20.05 -1.26
N HIS A 108 1.39 -20.46 -1.61
CA HIS A 108 1.83 -21.85 -1.47
C HIS A 108 2.07 -22.21 0.01
N GLU A 109 2.67 -21.29 0.77
CA GLU A 109 2.77 -21.40 2.22
C GLU A 109 1.38 -21.53 2.90
N LEU A 110 0.40 -20.72 2.47
CA LEU A 110 -0.98 -20.83 2.94
C LEU A 110 -1.60 -22.20 2.65
N ASN A 111 -1.34 -22.77 1.47
CA ASN A 111 -1.80 -24.12 1.16
C ASN A 111 -1.20 -25.16 2.12
N PHE A 112 0.06 -25.01 2.51
CA PHE A 112 0.66 -25.91 3.49
C PHE A 112 0.03 -25.77 4.88
N LEU A 113 -0.27 -24.55 5.32
CA LEU A 113 -1.04 -24.31 6.55
C LEU A 113 -2.44 -24.95 6.49
N CYS A 114 -3.12 -24.84 5.34
CA CYS A 114 -4.43 -25.48 5.13
C CYS A 114 -4.31 -27.02 5.10
N TYR A 115 -3.20 -27.56 4.60
CA TYR A 115 -2.92 -28.99 4.66
C TYR A 115 -2.81 -29.48 6.11
N LEU A 116 -2.08 -28.75 6.97
CA LEU A 116 -2.05 -29.03 8.41
C LEU A 116 -3.46 -28.95 9.01
N PHE A 117 -4.21 -27.87 8.73
CA PHE A 117 -5.57 -27.68 9.24
C PHE A 117 -6.49 -28.88 8.95
N VAL A 118 -6.45 -29.43 7.72
CA VAL A 118 -7.36 -30.52 7.34
C VAL A 118 -6.89 -31.90 7.82
N LEU A 119 -5.65 -32.03 8.28
CA LEU A 119 -5.01 -33.31 8.57
C LEU A 119 -5.63 -34.03 9.78
N ARG A 120 -5.89 -33.29 10.86
CA ARG A 120 -6.51 -33.81 12.09
C ARG A 120 -7.28 -32.72 12.81
N ASP A 121 -8.01 -33.10 13.84
CA ASP A 121 -8.66 -32.14 14.72
C ASP A 121 -7.69 -31.81 15.86
N TYR A 122 -7.46 -30.52 16.09
CA TYR A 122 -6.46 -30.02 17.04
C TYR A 122 -7.11 -29.50 18.32
N ASP A 123 -6.45 -29.72 19.45
CA ASP A 123 -6.71 -29.03 20.70
C ASP A 123 -5.44 -28.30 21.15
N PHE A 124 -5.35 -27.01 20.83
CA PHE A 124 -4.17 -26.18 21.15
C PHE A 124 -4.00 -25.86 22.64
N THR A 125 -4.81 -26.45 23.53
CA THR A 125 -4.46 -26.53 24.96
C THR A 125 -3.45 -27.63 25.25
N ARG A 126 -3.24 -28.57 24.32
CA ARG A 126 -2.27 -29.65 24.41
C ARG A 126 -0.95 -29.23 23.75
N ASN A 127 0.13 -29.28 24.52
CA ASN A 127 1.48 -28.98 24.02
C ASN A 127 1.86 -29.80 22.78
N GLU A 128 1.43 -31.06 22.69
CA GLU A 128 1.68 -31.94 21.55
C GLU A 128 1.07 -31.42 20.23
N ASP A 129 -0.08 -30.75 20.27
CA ASP A 129 -0.73 -30.22 19.07
C ASP A 129 -0.08 -28.92 18.60
N VAL A 130 0.32 -28.06 19.54
CA VAL A 130 1.11 -26.85 19.25
C VAL A 130 2.46 -27.26 18.65
N ASP A 131 3.17 -28.18 19.32
CA ASP A 131 4.49 -28.66 18.91
C ASP A 131 4.44 -29.31 17.52
N PHE A 132 3.43 -30.16 17.25
CA PHE A 132 3.23 -30.77 15.95
C PHE A 132 3.17 -29.74 14.81
N VAL A 133 2.35 -28.69 14.98
CA VAL A 133 2.15 -27.69 13.94
C VAL A 133 3.42 -26.87 13.76
N VAL A 134 4.03 -26.41 14.85
CA VAL A 134 5.23 -25.57 14.80
C VAL A 134 6.42 -26.34 14.21
N GLU A 135 6.60 -27.59 14.60
CA GLU A 135 7.70 -28.44 14.13
C GLU A 135 7.55 -28.76 12.62
N ASN A 136 6.35 -29.10 12.16
CA ASN A 136 6.09 -29.33 10.73
C ASN A 136 6.19 -28.03 9.91
N MET A 137 5.73 -26.89 10.43
CA MET A 137 5.89 -25.59 9.77
C MET A 137 7.37 -25.22 9.64
N LYS A 138 8.15 -25.40 10.71
CA LYS A 138 9.60 -25.16 10.71
C LYS A 138 10.30 -26.02 9.67
N PHE A 139 10.07 -27.33 9.68
CA PHE A 139 10.68 -28.26 8.73
C PHE A 139 10.29 -27.96 7.27
N TYR A 140 9.02 -27.60 7.04
CA TYR A 140 8.55 -27.15 5.73
C TYR A 140 9.31 -25.89 5.26
N MET A 141 9.42 -24.88 6.11
CA MET A 141 10.13 -23.64 5.79
C MET A 141 11.61 -23.88 5.46
N GLU A 142 12.30 -24.73 6.23
CA GLU A 142 13.69 -25.11 5.97
C GLU A 142 13.82 -25.80 4.61
N SER A 143 12.91 -26.73 4.31
CA SER A 143 12.87 -27.47 3.05
C SER A 143 12.63 -26.53 1.87
N VAL A 144 11.66 -25.63 1.98
CA VAL A 144 11.32 -24.65 0.95
C VAL A 144 12.46 -23.66 0.73
N ARG A 145 13.17 -23.21 1.78
CA ARG A 145 14.36 -22.35 1.62
C ARG A 145 15.46 -23.05 0.84
N LYS A 146 15.75 -24.31 1.16
CA LYS A 146 16.69 -25.13 0.37
C LYS A 146 16.21 -25.24 -1.08
N PHE A 147 14.92 -25.43 -1.30
CA PHE A 147 14.33 -25.50 -2.64
C PHE A 147 14.52 -24.19 -3.42
N ILE A 148 14.14 -23.06 -2.83
CA ILE A 148 14.29 -21.72 -3.41
C ILE A 148 15.75 -21.44 -3.76
N THR A 149 16.68 -21.65 -2.82
CA THR A 149 18.10 -21.36 -3.05
C THR A 149 18.74 -22.32 -4.05
N LYS A 150 18.46 -23.62 -3.96
CA LYS A 150 19.08 -24.62 -4.85
C LYS A 150 18.66 -24.41 -6.31
N PHE A 151 17.37 -24.16 -6.55
CA PHE A 151 16.83 -24.05 -7.91
C PHE A 151 16.56 -22.60 -8.34
N ASN A 152 16.99 -21.60 -7.56
CA ASN A 152 16.86 -20.17 -7.87
C ASN A 152 15.42 -19.74 -8.22
N LEU A 153 14.44 -20.16 -7.42
CA LEU A 153 13.01 -19.91 -7.71
C LEU A 153 12.67 -18.42 -7.72
N GLU A 154 11.69 -18.06 -8.55
CA GLU A 154 11.15 -16.71 -8.57
C GLU A 154 10.09 -16.51 -7.47
N PRO A 155 10.01 -15.32 -6.85
CA PRO A 155 8.96 -14.98 -5.91
C PRO A 155 7.61 -14.75 -6.60
N ALA A 156 6.61 -15.53 -6.23
CA ALA A 156 5.24 -15.43 -6.71
C ALA A 156 4.58 -14.15 -6.16
N GLY A 157 4.54 -13.11 -6.98
CA GLY A 157 4.00 -11.81 -6.59
C GLY A 157 4.95 -10.99 -5.72
N SER A 158 6.22 -10.88 -6.13
CA SER A 158 7.26 -10.08 -5.45
C SER A 158 6.76 -8.68 -5.06
N ARG A 159 7.01 -8.34 -3.80
CA ARG A 159 6.77 -7.01 -3.23
C ARG A 159 8.08 -6.26 -2.98
N GLY A 160 9.22 -6.92 -3.21
CA GLY A 160 10.55 -6.34 -3.11
C GLY A 160 10.82 -5.82 -1.71
N CYS A 161 11.36 -4.60 -1.61
CA CYS A 161 11.64 -3.95 -0.33
C CYS A 161 10.39 -3.58 0.51
N TRP A 162 9.17 -3.86 0.02
CA TRP A 162 7.92 -3.65 0.76
C TRP A 162 7.37 -4.91 1.44
N SER A 163 7.94 -6.09 1.16
CA SER A 163 7.72 -7.30 1.96
C SER A 163 8.84 -7.47 2.96
N ILE A 164 8.57 -8.15 4.07
CA ILE A 164 9.62 -8.60 5.00
C ILE A 164 10.45 -9.71 4.36
N ASP A 165 9.79 -10.61 3.65
CA ASP A 165 10.35 -11.73 2.90
C ASP A 165 9.47 -11.95 1.65
N ASP A 166 10.11 -12.11 0.48
CA ASP A 166 9.42 -12.20 -0.82
C ASP A 166 8.70 -13.55 -1.03
N PHE A 167 8.99 -14.56 -0.20
CA PHE A 167 8.50 -15.94 -0.37
C PHE A 167 7.57 -16.39 0.76
N SER A 168 7.87 -16.05 2.01
CA SER A 168 7.22 -16.62 3.21
C SER A 168 6.88 -15.54 4.22
N LEU A 169 5.82 -15.75 5.00
CA LEU A 169 5.48 -14.83 6.09
C LEU A 169 5.05 -15.53 7.38
N LEU A 170 4.50 -16.75 7.33
CA LEU A 170 4.07 -17.48 8.54
C LEU A 170 5.21 -17.70 9.53
N GLY A 171 6.44 -17.87 9.05
CA GLY A 171 7.62 -17.94 9.92
C GLY A 171 7.83 -16.69 10.79
N CYS A 172 7.59 -15.50 10.22
CA CYS A 172 7.63 -14.26 10.99
C CYS A 172 6.45 -14.18 11.96
N VAL A 173 5.27 -14.66 11.56
CA VAL A 173 4.07 -14.70 12.42
C VAL A 173 4.32 -15.57 13.65
N PHE A 174 4.57 -16.86 13.45
CA PHE A 174 4.76 -17.81 14.56
C PHE A 174 6.08 -17.59 15.30
N GLY A 175 7.15 -17.18 14.61
CA GLY A 175 8.40 -16.79 15.24
C GLY A 175 8.26 -15.57 16.16
N SER A 176 7.42 -14.59 15.79
CA SER A 176 7.13 -13.47 16.68
C SER A 176 6.32 -13.88 17.92
N SER A 177 5.51 -14.94 17.84
CA SER A 177 4.81 -15.52 19.00
C SER A 177 5.80 -16.12 20.00
N LEU A 178 6.83 -16.81 19.52
CA LEU A 178 7.96 -17.28 20.35
C LEU A 178 8.69 -16.09 20.99
N LEU A 179 8.93 -15.03 20.21
CA LEU A 179 9.56 -13.81 20.71
C LEU A 179 8.72 -13.08 21.77
N VAL A 180 7.39 -13.19 21.77
CA VAL A 180 6.57 -12.63 22.86
C VAL A 180 6.81 -13.37 24.18
N LYS A 181 7.00 -14.69 24.10
CA LYS A 181 7.22 -15.53 25.28
C LYS A 181 8.55 -15.21 25.98
N GLN A 182 9.63 -14.97 25.22
CA GLN A 182 11.00 -14.73 25.72
C GLN A 182 11.42 -15.61 26.91
N ASP A 183 11.00 -16.87 26.91
CA ASP A 183 11.31 -17.80 28.00
C ASP A 183 12.48 -18.69 27.58
N GLU A 184 13.70 -18.18 27.76
CA GLU A 184 14.91 -18.93 27.43
C GLU A 184 15.06 -20.22 28.26
N MET A 185 14.29 -20.43 29.32
CA MET A 185 14.31 -21.65 30.11
C MET A 185 13.30 -22.71 29.63
N SER A 186 12.32 -22.31 28.82
CA SER A 186 11.33 -23.22 28.22
C SER A 186 11.98 -24.17 27.21
N PRO A 187 11.83 -25.50 27.36
CA PRO A 187 12.25 -26.47 26.36
C PRO A 187 11.61 -26.21 24.98
N PHE A 188 10.33 -25.86 24.97
CA PHE A 188 9.60 -25.51 23.74
C PHE A 188 10.21 -24.29 23.03
N TYR A 189 10.49 -23.21 23.76
CA TYR A 189 11.12 -22.02 23.19
C TYR A 189 12.48 -22.36 22.57
N ARG A 190 13.34 -23.09 23.28
CA ARG A 190 14.67 -23.49 22.76
C ARG A 190 14.59 -24.37 21.52
N LYS A 191 13.59 -25.27 21.46
CA LYS A 191 13.38 -26.17 20.31
C LYS A 191 13.04 -25.40 19.02
N HIS A 192 12.34 -24.26 19.14
CA HIS A 192 11.71 -23.59 17.99
C HIS A 192 12.17 -22.16 17.71
N ILE A 193 12.98 -21.53 18.58
CA ILE A 193 13.40 -20.14 18.40
C ILE A 193 14.17 -19.88 17.09
N ASP A 194 14.79 -20.91 16.53
CA ASP A 194 15.43 -20.86 15.22
C ASP A 194 14.44 -20.63 14.07
N MET A 195 13.14 -20.95 14.22
CA MET A 195 12.10 -20.52 13.28
C MET A 195 12.10 -19.00 13.13
N TRP A 196 12.20 -18.26 14.24
CA TRP A 196 12.28 -16.79 14.21
C TRP A 196 13.58 -16.33 13.58
N GLN A 197 14.73 -16.88 14.03
CA GLN A 197 16.05 -16.51 13.50
C GLN A 197 16.13 -16.73 11.99
N MET A 198 15.61 -17.86 11.52
CA MET A 198 15.47 -18.19 10.12
C MET A 198 14.61 -17.13 9.43
N ALA A 199 13.40 -16.85 9.91
CA ALA A 199 12.49 -15.85 9.33
C ALA A 199 13.13 -14.46 9.19
N VAL A 200 13.97 -14.04 10.14
CA VAL A 200 14.57 -12.69 10.18
C VAL A 200 16.01 -12.62 9.66
N SER A 201 16.55 -13.73 9.17
CA SER A 201 17.94 -13.81 8.68
C SER A 201 18.21 -12.98 7.41
N ASN A 202 17.17 -12.55 6.69
CA ASN A 202 17.33 -11.74 5.47
C ASN A 202 17.37 -10.24 5.82
N PRO A 203 18.48 -9.52 5.55
CA PRO A 203 18.59 -8.11 5.89
C PRO A 203 17.63 -7.25 5.05
N ASN A 204 16.49 -6.90 5.65
CA ASN A 204 15.47 -6.07 5.03
C ASN A 204 15.30 -4.74 5.80
N PRO A 205 15.25 -3.57 5.12
CA PRO A 205 15.03 -2.28 5.77
C PRO A 205 13.75 -2.20 6.63
N LEU A 206 12.65 -2.83 6.18
CA LEU A 206 11.40 -2.91 6.96
C LEU A 206 11.58 -3.74 8.21
N LEU A 207 12.25 -4.88 8.08
CA LEU A 207 12.52 -5.77 9.20
C LEU A 207 13.36 -5.04 10.27
N ARG A 208 14.33 -4.21 9.87
CA ARG A 208 15.10 -3.38 10.82
C ARG A 208 14.22 -2.42 11.62
N ARG A 209 13.20 -1.81 11.02
CA ARG A 209 12.24 -0.91 11.71
C ARG A 209 11.28 -1.67 12.63
N ILE A 210 10.97 -2.93 12.30
CA ILE A 210 10.11 -3.78 13.10
C ILE A 210 10.86 -4.32 14.32
N LEU A 211 12.10 -4.77 14.13
CA LEU A 211 12.91 -5.41 15.17
C LEU A 211 13.29 -4.49 16.35
N ILE A 212 13.10 -3.16 16.22
CA ILE A 212 13.29 -2.21 17.33
C ILE A 212 12.05 -2.07 18.24
N GLN A 213 10.92 -2.67 17.86
CA GLN A 213 9.67 -2.57 18.61
C GLN A 213 9.60 -3.64 19.72
N GLU A 214 8.66 -3.46 20.65
CA GLU A 214 8.40 -4.48 21.69
C GLU A 214 7.82 -5.77 21.08
N PRO A 215 8.19 -6.97 21.58
CA PRO A 215 7.77 -8.25 21.02
C PRO A 215 6.25 -8.39 20.80
N ILE A 216 5.44 -7.90 21.74
CA ILE A 216 3.97 -7.94 21.64
C ILE A 216 3.48 -7.09 20.47
N LYS A 217 4.10 -5.93 20.23
CA LYS A 217 3.78 -5.07 19.08
C LYS A 217 4.22 -5.71 17.77
N ILE A 218 5.41 -6.33 17.75
CA ILE A 218 5.89 -7.09 16.60
C ILE A 218 4.88 -8.18 16.24
N ASN A 219 4.48 -9.01 17.19
CA ASN A 219 3.57 -10.13 16.93
C ASN A 219 2.17 -9.67 16.47
N LYS A 220 1.59 -8.65 17.10
CA LYS A 220 0.33 -8.04 16.63
C LYS A 220 0.47 -7.50 15.20
N GLY A 221 1.59 -6.84 14.90
CA GLY A 221 1.89 -6.35 13.56
C GLY A 221 2.04 -7.47 12.53
N MET A 222 2.70 -8.58 12.87
CA MET A 222 2.87 -9.73 11.99
C MET A 222 1.55 -10.42 11.66
N LEU A 223 0.71 -10.66 12.67
CA LEU A 223 -0.62 -11.23 12.49
C LEU A 223 -1.47 -10.36 11.56
N ARG A 224 -1.51 -9.05 11.82
CA ARG A 224 -2.22 -8.07 10.98
C ARG A 224 -1.70 -8.09 9.55
N MET A 225 -0.38 -8.03 9.38
CA MET A 225 0.24 -8.00 8.06
C MET A 225 -0.04 -9.30 7.29
N TYR A 226 -0.09 -10.45 7.95
CA TYR A 226 -0.46 -11.71 7.32
C TYR A 226 -1.91 -11.70 6.84
N TYR A 227 -2.86 -11.21 7.66
CA TYR A 227 -4.25 -11.09 7.24
C TYR A 227 -4.41 -10.16 6.05
N GLU A 228 -3.90 -8.93 6.14
CA GLU A 228 -4.03 -7.91 5.08
C GLU A 228 -3.31 -8.32 3.79
N SER A 229 -2.12 -8.92 3.92
CA SER A 229 -1.25 -9.14 2.76
C SER A 229 -1.36 -10.56 2.17
N VAL A 230 -1.92 -11.53 2.89
CA VAL A 230 -2.06 -12.91 2.40
C VAL A 230 -3.53 -13.28 2.30
N LEU A 231 -4.28 -13.28 3.41
CA LEU A 231 -5.68 -13.77 3.40
C LEU A 231 -6.64 -12.83 2.67
N GLU A 232 -6.52 -11.52 2.87
CA GLU A 232 -7.40 -10.51 2.29
C GLU A 232 -6.93 -10.06 0.89
N ARG A 233 -5.73 -10.48 0.49
CA ARG A 233 -5.14 -10.10 -0.79
C ARG A 233 -5.65 -10.99 -1.91
N PHE A 234 -6.54 -10.45 -2.74
CA PHE A 234 -7.16 -11.19 -3.85
C PHE A 234 -6.15 -11.90 -4.76
N VAL A 235 -5.02 -11.27 -5.13
CA VAL A 235 -4.02 -11.92 -6.00
C VAL A 235 -3.41 -13.18 -5.40
N VAL A 236 -3.45 -13.33 -4.06
CA VAL A 236 -3.00 -14.53 -3.34
C VAL A 236 -4.13 -15.56 -3.23
N THR A 237 -5.35 -15.12 -2.91
CA THR A 237 -6.49 -16.01 -2.61
C THR A 237 -7.47 -16.25 -3.77
N GLN A 238 -7.25 -15.65 -4.94
CA GLN A 238 -8.07 -15.82 -6.16
C GLN A 238 -8.22 -17.27 -6.62
N HIS A 239 -7.28 -18.14 -6.24
CA HIS A 239 -7.29 -19.56 -6.55
C HIS A 239 -7.30 -20.43 -5.29
N PHE A 240 -7.86 -19.91 -4.19
CA PHE A 240 -8.00 -20.66 -2.94
C PHE A 240 -8.75 -21.99 -3.17
N ILE A 241 -8.31 -23.00 -2.44
CA ILE A 241 -8.82 -24.37 -2.55
C ILE A 241 -9.85 -24.57 -1.43
N TYR A 242 -11.10 -24.86 -1.78
CA TYR A 242 -12.17 -25.10 -0.82
C TYR A 242 -12.38 -26.60 -0.59
N SER A 243 -12.69 -27.00 0.64
CA SER A 243 -12.98 -28.40 1.00
C SER A 243 -14.15 -28.50 1.99
N SER A 244 -14.53 -29.72 2.39
CA SER A 244 -15.58 -29.91 3.40
C SER A 244 -15.24 -29.27 4.75
N LYS A 245 -13.96 -29.28 5.15
CA LYS A 245 -13.48 -28.61 6.37
C LYS A 245 -13.24 -27.10 6.19
N LEU A 246 -12.99 -26.65 4.96
CA LEU A 246 -12.75 -25.25 4.59
C LEU A 246 -13.73 -24.85 3.47
N SER A 247 -15.01 -24.70 3.82
CA SER A 247 -16.07 -24.51 2.83
C SER A 247 -16.19 -23.07 2.33
N ASP A 248 -16.65 -22.93 1.09
CA ASP A 248 -16.99 -21.64 0.47
C ASP A 248 -18.39 -21.14 0.88
N GLU A 249 -19.08 -21.89 1.74
CA GLU A 249 -20.34 -21.46 2.34
C GLU A 249 -20.14 -20.09 2.99
N LEU A 250 -21.06 -19.18 2.66
CA LEU A 250 -21.06 -17.85 3.26
C LEU A 250 -21.49 -17.94 4.72
N ILE A 251 -21.01 -17.00 5.51
CA ILE A 251 -21.42 -16.88 6.90
C ILE A 251 -22.84 -16.32 6.96
N ASP A 252 -23.78 -17.10 7.51
CA ASP A 252 -25.16 -16.67 7.75
C ASP A 252 -25.24 -15.69 8.93
N TYR A 253 -25.34 -14.40 8.63
CA TYR A 253 -25.41 -13.32 9.62
C TYR A 253 -26.61 -13.44 10.59
N LEU A 254 -27.70 -14.08 10.17
CA LEU A 254 -28.89 -14.32 10.99
C LEU A 254 -28.63 -15.31 12.15
N PHE A 255 -27.75 -16.29 11.96
CA PHE A 255 -27.40 -17.27 12.98
C PHE A 255 -26.55 -16.64 14.11
N ILE A 256 -25.66 -15.72 13.76
CA ILE A 256 -24.85 -14.97 14.74
C ILE A 256 -25.74 -14.08 15.61
N MET A 257 -26.71 -13.38 15.01
CA MET A 257 -27.70 -12.58 15.75
C MET A 257 -28.55 -13.44 16.70
N PHE A 258 -28.90 -14.67 16.31
CA PHE A 258 -29.69 -15.58 17.16
C PHE A 258 -28.90 -16.12 18.36
N CYS A 259 -27.61 -16.44 18.18
CA CYS A 259 -26.73 -16.86 19.28
C CYS A 259 -26.44 -15.74 20.29
N LEU A 260 -26.41 -14.47 19.84
CA LEU A 260 -26.21 -13.28 20.70
C LEU A 260 -27.36 -13.03 21.68
N VAL A 261 -28.58 -13.49 21.38
CA VAL A 261 -29.77 -13.26 22.21
C VAL A 261 -30.01 -14.37 23.24
N SER A 262 -29.42 -15.56 23.08
CA SER A 262 -29.94 -16.78 23.73
C SER A 262 -29.17 -17.26 24.98
N ASN A 263 -28.05 -16.65 25.40
CA ASN A 263 -27.27 -17.22 26.52
C ASN A 263 -26.51 -16.17 27.39
N PRO A 264 -27.11 -15.67 28.49
CA PRO A 264 -26.53 -14.62 29.34
C PRO A 264 -25.29 -15.03 30.15
N GLY A 265 -25.06 -16.32 30.38
CA GLY A 265 -23.99 -16.84 31.26
C GLY A 265 -22.59 -16.85 30.65
N MET A 266 -22.46 -16.57 29.34
CA MET A 266 -21.18 -16.52 28.63
C MET A 266 -20.65 -15.08 28.42
N MET A 267 -21.21 -14.09 29.12
CA MET A 267 -20.86 -12.67 28.94
C MET A 267 -19.36 -12.37 28.99
N GLY A 268 -18.55 -13.07 29.80
CA GLY A 268 -17.09 -12.84 29.84
C GLY A 268 -16.35 -13.29 28.57
N LEU A 269 -16.67 -14.49 28.06
CA LEU A 269 -16.06 -15.03 26.83
C LEU A 269 -16.66 -14.36 25.58
N ILE A 270 -17.95 -14.02 25.62
CA ILE A 270 -18.65 -13.27 24.58
C ILE A 270 -18.18 -11.82 24.55
N THR A 271 -17.83 -11.18 25.67
CA THR A 271 -17.25 -9.82 25.63
C THR A 271 -15.83 -9.86 25.06
N LEU A 272 -15.05 -10.90 25.33
CA LEU A 272 -13.72 -11.07 24.73
C LEU A 272 -13.83 -11.39 23.23
N ILE A 273 -14.74 -12.28 22.85
CA ILE A 273 -15.02 -12.61 21.44
C ILE A 273 -15.65 -11.41 20.74
N VAL A 274 -16.60 -10.68 21.33
CA VAL A 274 -17.19 -9.45 20.77
C VAL A 274 -16.21 -8.28 20.84
N GLN A 275 -15.22 -8.22 21.72
CA GLN A 275 -14.14 -7.22 21.60
C GLN A 275 -13.18 -7.59 20.48
N VAL A 276 -12.84 -8.88 20.33
CA VAL A 276 -12.02 -9.39 19.23
C VAL A 276 -12.79 -9.33 17.89
N TRP A 277 -14.12 -9.47 17.92
CA TRP A 277 -15.03 -9.56 16.76
C TRP A 277 -15.73 -8.23 16.46
N ALA A 278 -15.91 -7.32 17.40
CA ALA A 278 -16.13 -5.89 17.12
C ALA A 278 -14.84 -5.27 16.57
N SER A 279 -13.66 -5.79 16.97
CA SER A 279 -12.41 -5.46 16.29
C SER A 279 -12.23 -6.17 14.93
N SER A 280 -13.03 -7.18 14.56
CA SER A 280 -12.84 -7.93 13.29
C SER A 280 -14.05 -7.96 12.34
N THR A 281 -15.25 -7.58 12.79
CA THR A 281 -16.51 -7.75 12.05
C THR A 281 -17.37 -6.48 12.00
N ILE A 282 -17.03 -5.46 12.81
CA ILE A 282 -17.30 -4.06 12.43
C ILE A 282 -16.32 -3.60 11.32
N MET A 283 -15.28 -4.39 11.03
CA MET A 283 -14.36 -4.19 9.90
C MET A 283 -14.92 -4.75 8.58
N LYS A 284 -16.17 -4.39 8.23
CA LYS A 284 -16.72 -4.60 6.88
C LYS A 284 -17.13 -3.30 6.17
N GLY A 285 -16.83 -2.14 6.76
CA GLY A 285 -16.33 -1.02 5.97
C GLY A 285 -14.82 -1.17 5.88
N ASP A 286 -14.20 -0.87 4.74
CA ASP A 286 -12.75 -0.96 4.58
C ASP A 286 -12.06 -0.26 5.77
N LYS A 287 -10.84 -0.65 6.16
CA LYS A 287 -10.03 0.10 7.15
C LYS A 287 -10.11 1.63 6.95
N LEU A 288 -10.19 2.05 5.69
CA LEU A 288 -10.45 3.43 5.27
C LEU A 288 -11.80 3.99 5.77
N ASP A 289 -12.90 3.25 5.72
CA ASP A 289 -14.21 3.68 6.24
C ASP A 289 -14.19 3.88 7.75
N MET A 290 -13.56 2.96 8.49
CA MET A 290 -13.39 3.12 9.94
C MET A 290 -12.52 4.33 10.28
N ASP A 291 -11.41 4.50 9.55
CA ASP A 291 -10.54 5.67 9.70
C ASP A 291 -11.32 6.95 9.33
N LEU A 292 -12.15 6.94 8.29
CA LEU A 292 -13.00 8.08 7.92
C LEU A 292 -14.03 8.40 9.00
N ASP A 293 -14.75 7.40 9.51
CA ASP A 293 -15.77 7.56 10.55
C ASP A 293 -15.19 8.10 11.86
N ASP A 294 -14.10 7.49 12.34
CA ASP A 294 -13.41 7.92 13.55
C ASP A 294 -12.90 9.36 13.42
N ASN A 295 -12.37 9.73 12.25
CA ASN A 295 -11.85 11.08 12.04
C ASN A 295 -12.95 12.12 11.83
N VAL A 296 -14.11 11.75 11.24
CA VAL A 296 -15.30 12.61 11.20
C VAL A 296 -15.83 12.89 12.61
N GLU A 297 -15.81 11.91 13.52
CA GLU A 297 -16.17 12.16 14.93
C GLU A 297 -15.14 13.07 15.64
N LYS A 298 -13.84 12.93 15.33
CA LYS A 298 -12.79 13.81 15.86
C LYS A 298 -12.88 15.27 15.39
N VAL A 299 -13.53 15.53 14.25
CA VAL A 299 -13.89 16.90 13.82
C VAL A 299 -14.83 17.53 14.84
N LYS A 300 -15.90 16.82 15.25
CA LYS A 300 -16.87 17.34 16.24
C LYS A 300 -16.22 17.63 17.59
N GLY A 301 -15.22 16.83 17.97
CA GLY A 301 -14.43 17.02 19.20
C GLY A 301 -13.31 18.07 19.10
N GLY A 302 -13.08 18.69 17.93
CA GLY A 302 -12.01 19.66 17.69
C GLY A 302 -10.59 19.08 17.73
N VAL A 303 -10.45 17.75 17.84
CA VAL A 303 -9.15 17.07 17.88
C VAL A 303 -8.49 17.13 16.51
N PHE A 304 -9.28 16.97 15.44
CA PHE A 304 -8.81 17.07 14.06
C PHE A 304 -8.26 18.47 13.76
N HIS A 305 -8.99 19.54 14.14
CA HIS A 305 -8.53 20.92 13.95
C HIS A 305 -7.20 21.19 14.63
N LYS A 306 -7.07 20.86 15.92
CA LYS A 306 -5.82 21.05 16.68
C LYS A 306 -4.63 20.33 16.05
N PHE A 307 -4.85 19.17 15.45
CA PHE A 307 -3.81 18.44 14.72
C PHE A 307 -3.34 19.20 13.47
N ILE A 308 -4.28 19.66 12.64
CA ILE A 308 -3.96 20.44 11.44
C ILE A 308 -3.26 21.76 11.82
N GLU A 309 -3.75 22.45 12.86
CA GLU A 309 -3.12 23.67 13.39
C GLU A 309 -1.66 23.43 13.81
N LYS A 310 -1.42 22.38 14.60
CA LYS A 310 -0.07 22.02 15.06
C LYS A 310 0.87 21.74 13.89
N HIS A 311 0.40 21.08 12.83
CA HIS A 311 1.22 20.79 11.66
C HIS A 311 1.54 22.05 10.86
N ILE A 312 0.55 22.92 10.63
CA ILE A 312 0.75 24.11 9.80
C ILE A 312 1.57 25.21 10.50
N GLU A 313 1.60 25.20 11.83
CA GLU A 313 2.39 26.14 12.66
C GLU A 313 3.87 25.79 12.78
N LYS A 314 4.31 24.58 12.35
CA LYS A 314 5.73 24.20 12.39
C LYS A 314 6.57 25.07 11.45
N GLU A 315 7.85 25.24 11.77
CA GLU A 315 8.81 25.83 10.84
C GLU A 315 9.19 24.82 9.75
N TYR A 316 9.15 25.29 8.50
CA TYR A 316 9.55 24.54 7.32
C TYR A 316 10.95 24.97 6.91
N ASP A 317 11.87 24.01 6.85
CA ASP A 317 13.26 24.23 6.45
C ASP A 317 13.42 24.52 4.95
N GLU A 318 14.66 24.76 4.52
CA GLU A 318 14.99 25.08 3.12
C GLU A 318 14.58 23.97 2.13
N THR A 319 14.44 22.72 2.57
CA THR A 319 14.06 21.60 1.69
C THR A 319 12.60 21.67 1.25
N HIS A 320 11.76 22.38 1.99
CA HIS A 320 10.34 22.59 1.74
C HIS A 320 10.04 23.95 1.06
N ARG A 321 11.05 24.81 0.94
CA ARG A 321 10.91 26.17 0.39
C ARG A 321 11.44 26.20 -1.04
N ARG A 322 10.71 26.87 -1.93
CA ARG A 322 11.12 27.10 -3.32
C ARG A 322 11.01 28.58 -3.63
N GLU A 323 12.05 29.17 -4.21
CA GLU A 323 11.98 30.55 -4.67
C GLU A 323 10.87 30.69 -5.70
N ILE A 324 10.06 31.73 -5.54
CA ILE A 324 9.12 32.13 -6.57
C ILE A 324 9.98 32.70 -7.69
N PRO A 325 9.99 32.07 -8.88
CA PRO A 325 10.73 32.61 -10.00
C PRO A 325 10.26 34.04 -10.22
N GLY A 326 11.20 35.00 -10.27
CA GLY A 326 10.84 36.39 -10.57
C GLY A 326 10.13 36.49 -11.94
N PRO A 327 9.60 37.67 -12.31
CA PRO A 327 9.14 37.93 -13.66
C PRO A 327 10.35 37.88 -14.61
N VAL A 328 10.75 36.67 -14.97
CA VAL A 328 11.78 36.45 -15.97
C VAL A 328 11.05 36.52 -17.28
N ALA A 329 11.42 37.51 -18.10
CA ALA A 329 11.08 37.54 -19.49
C ALA A 329 11.56 36.23 -20.14
N THR A 330 10.70 35.22 -20.17
CA THR A 330 10.93 33.98 -20.90
C THR A 330 11.19 34.40 -22.33
N LYS A 331 12.38 34.06 -22.84
CA LYS A 331 12.80 34.54 -24.16
C LYS A 331 12.08 33.78 -25.28
N ARG A 332 11.40 32.66 -24.98
CA ARG A 332 10.90 31.64 -25.92
C ARG A 332 9.67 30.86 -25.39
N ASP A 333 9.15 29.93 -26.21
CA ASP A 333 8.08 28.98 -25.85
C ASP A 333 8.52 28.08 -24.67
N ALA A 334 7.57 27.48 -23.95
CA ALA A 334 7.84 26.66 -22.76
C ALA A 334 7.35 25.22 -22.93
N VAL A 335 8.12 24.26 -22.42
CA VAL A 335 7.71 22.85 -22.35
C VAL A 335 7.54 22.47 -20.89
N ALA A 336 6.32 22.09 -20.50
CA ALA A 336 6.03 21.56 -19.18
C ALA A 336 5.97 20.04 -19.24
N ILE A 337 6.79 19.38 -18.44
CA ILE A 337 6.82 17.94 -18.24
C ILE A 337 6.21 17.67 -16.87
N ASP A 338 5.09 16.94 -16.85
CA ASP A 338 4.40 16.53 -15.65
C ASP A 338 4.46 15.00 -15.52
N LEU A 339 5.28 14.53 -14.59
CA LEU A 339 5.34 13.12 -14.23
C LEU A 339 4.46 12.85 -13.01
N GLY A 340 3.18 12.61 -13.29
CA GLY A 340 2.22 12.13 -12.31
C GLY A 340 2.42 10.63 -12.04
N GLY A 341 2.00 10.17 -10.85
CA GLY A 341 2.20 8.76 -10.42
C GLY A 341 1.54 7.66 -11.27
N SER A 342 0.85 8.00 -12.37
CA SER A 342 0.25 7.02 -13.31
C SER A 342 0.27 7.46 -14.78
N THR A 343 0.68 8.70 -15.07
CA THR A 343 0.63 9.30 -16.42
C THR A 343 1.76 10.30 -16.56
N LEU A 344 2.47 10.25 -17.68
CA LEU A 344 3.41 11.27 -18.11
C LEU A 344 2.71 12.22 -19.08
N ARG A 345 2.77 13.52 -18.81
CA ARG A 345 2.22 14.56 -19.67
C ARG A 345 3.33 15.53 -20.09
N ILE A 346 3.44 15.82 -21.38
CA ILE A 346 4.35 16.83 -21.91
C ILE A 346 3.53 17.84 -22.72
N SER A 347 3.60 19.12 -22.35
CA SER A 347 2.80 20.19 -22.94
C SER A 347 3.69 21.31 -23.45
N LEU A 348 3.42 21.78 -24.67
CA LEU A 348 4.07 22.93 -25.27
C LEU A 348 3.17 24.15 -25.16
N PHE A 349 3.70 25.24 -24.60
CA PHE A 349 3.02 26.51 -24.44
C PHE A 349 3.69 27.62 -25.23
N GLU A 350 2.88 28.41 -25.93
CA GLU A 350 3.33 29.62 -26.58
C GLU A 350 3.39 30.79 -25.62
N TYR A 351 4.53 31.50 -25.61
CA TYR A 351 4.65 32.75 -24.87
C TYR A 351 4.33 33.93 -25.77
N ASN A 352 3.29 34.71 -25.44
CA ASN A 352 3.02 35.97 -26.12
C ASN A 352 3.56 37.13 -25.26
N LYS A 353 4.16 38.15 -25.90
CA LYS A 353 4.88 39.28 -25.27
C LYS A 353 4.03 40.20 -24.34
N LYS A 354 2.85 39.75 -23.90
CA LYS A 354 1.88 40.44 -23.03
C LYS A 354 1.57 39.67 -21.72
N GLU A 355 2.49 38.82 -21.27
CA GLU A 355 2.54 38.28 -19.89
C GLU A 355 1.42 37.30 -19.45
N GLU A 356 0.64 36.73 -20.37
CA GLU A 356 -0.29 35.64 -20.06
C GLU A 356 -0.05 34.41 -20.94
N ILE A 357 -0.04 33.22 -20.32
CA ILE A 357 0.07 31.92 -20.99
C ILE A 357 -1.21 31.71 -21.81
N HIS A 358 -1.15 31.83 -23.14
CA HIS A 358 -2.37 31.92 -23.95
C HIS A 358 -2.71 30.72 -24.84
N HIS A 359 -1.78 29.81 -25.16
CA HIS A 359 -2.13 28.69 -26.03
C HIS A 359 -1.26 27.44 -25.85
N GLN A 360 -1.88 26.29 -25.53
CA GLN A 360 -1.24 24.98 -25.59
C GLN A 360 -1.17 24.53 -27.06
N LYS A 361 0.04 24.48 -27.62
CA LYS A 361 0.28 24.10 -29.03
C LYS A 361 0.43 22.60 -29.25
N GLY A 362 0.82 21.87 -28.21
CA GLY A 362 1.07 20.44 -28.28
C GLY A 362 0.88 19.77 -26.94
N LEU A 363 0.41 18.52 -26.98
CA LEU A 363 0.18 17.67 -25.82
C LEU A 363 0.57 16.24 -26.17
N LEU A 364 1.48 15.67 -25.38
CA LEU A 364 1.67 14.23 -25.28
C LEU A 364 1.15 13.81 -23.91
N GLU A 365 0.20 12.90 -23.90
CA GLU A 365 -0.26 12.22 -22.70
C GLU A 365 -0.03 10.73 -22.86
N HIS A 366 0.74 10.14 -21.94
CA HIS A 366 1.13 8.75 -22.01
C HIS A 366 0.90 8.08 -20.66
N LYS A 367 -0.01 7.10 -20.65
CA LYS A 367 -0.27 6.28 -19.47
C LYS A 367 0.93 5.37 -19.21
N ILE A 368 1.49 5.46 -18.01
CA ILE A 368 2.68 4.69 -17.65
C ILE A 368 2.27 3.24 -17.36
N GLU A 369 2.98 2.29 -17.96
CA GLU A 369 2.75 0.86 -17.77
C GLU A 369 3.06 0.41 -16.33
N ASN A 370 2.47 -0.71 -15.91
CA ASN A 370 2.77 -1.28 -14.60
C ASN A 370 4.19 -1.84 -14.59
N LYS A 371 5.09 -1.20 -13.83
CA LYS A 371 6.52 -1.55 -13.67
C LYS A 371 7.34 -1.35 -14.96
N VAL A 372 7.81 -0.13 -15.15
CA VAL A 372 8.80 0.24 -16.16
C VAL A 372 10.19 -0.25 -15.70
N GLU A 373 10.92 -0.97 -16.55
CA GLU A 373 12.29 -1.44 -16.25
C GLU A 373 13.36 -0.36 -16.46
N GLU A 374 13.01 0.74 -17.12
CA GLU A 374 13.86 1.90 -17.43
C GLU A 374 13.89 2.93 -16.28
N ARG A 375 15.06 3.55 -16.04
CA ARG A 375 15.22 4.62 -15.04
C ARG A 375 14.37 5.85 -15.39
N VAL A 376 13.86 6.55 -14.38
CA VAL A 376 12.89 7.67 -14.56
C VAL A 376 13.44 8.79 -15.45
N GLU A 377 14.70 9.17 -15.28
CA GLU A 377 15.35 10.22 -16.08
C GLU A 377 15.47 9.83 -17.56
N LYS A 378 15.76 8.55 -17.85
CA LYS A 378 15.86 8.03 -19.23
C LYS A 378 14.49 7.94 -19.88
N TYR A 379 13.50 7.51 -19.10
CA TYR A 379 12.13 7.45 -19.56
C TYR A 379 11.59 8.83 -19.92
N ILE A 380 11.83 9.85 -19.09
CA ILE A 380 11.45 11.23 -19.40
C ILE A 380 12.19 11.71 -20.64
N GLN A 381 13.51 11.51 -20.71
CA GLN A 381 14.32 11.94 -21.86
C GLN A 381 13.78 11.37 -23.17
N ARG A 382 13.54 10.05 -23.23
CA ARG A 382 13.03 9.38 -24.43
C ARG A 382 11.70 9.96 -24.92
N HIS A 383 10.78 10.28 -24.00
CA HIS A 383 9.49 10.87 -24.37
C HIS A 383 9.59 12.36 -24.71
N LEU A 384 10.51 13.07 -24.05
CA LEU A 384 10.83 14.46 -24.39
C LEU A 384 11.40 14.54 -25.81
N ASP A 385 12.36 13.69 -26.16
CA ASP A 385 12.96 13.62 -27.51
C ASP A 385 11.89 13.35 -28.57
N LEU A 386 11.00 12.38 -28.31
CA LEU A 386 9.89 12.06 -29.19
C LEU A 386 8.94 13.25 -29.37
N PHE A 387 8.58 13.93 -28.28
CA PHE A 387 7.70 15.09 -28.29
C PHE A 387 8.32 16.27 -29.05
N MET A 388 9.59 16.58 -28.79
CA MET A 388 10.36 17.64 -29.43
C MET A 388 10.49 17.39 -30.94
N ALA A 389 10.85 16.17 -31.34
CA ALA A 389 10.92 15.78 -32.74
C ALA A 389 9.56 15.91 -33.45
N THR A 390 8.47 15.49 -32.80
CA THR A 390 7.11 15.58 -33.35
C THR A 390 6.66 17.04 -33.55
N ASN A 391 7.06 17.93 -32.65
CA ASN A 391 6.71 19.36 -32.74
C ASN A 391 7.75 20.21 -33.48
N SER A 392 8.84 19.61 -33.98
CA SER A 392 9.94 20.31 -34.66
C SER A 392 10.59 21.42 -33.82
N ILE A 393 10.79 21.17 -32.52
CA ILE A 393 11.37 22.11 -31.56
C ILE A 393 12.68 21.55 -31.03
N LYS A 394 13.67 22.41 -30.80
CA LYS A 394 14.91 22.03 -30.13
C LYS A 394 14.86 22.37 -28.65
N GLU A 395 15.49 21.56 -27.80
CA GLU A 395 15.63 21.84 -26.36
C GLU A 395 16.18 23.25 -26.10
N SER A 396 17.19 23.69 -26.87
CA SER A 396 17.75 25.03 -26.72
C SER A 396 16.75 26.15 -26.96
N GLU A 397 15.64 25.90 -27.66
CA GLU A 397 14.65 26.89 -28.08
C GLU A 397 13.50 27.06 -27.07
N VAL A 398 13.48 26.31 -25.97
CA VAL A 398 12.38 26.36 -25.00
C VAL A 398 12.89 26.32 -23.56
N ASP A 399 12.09 26.89 -22.66
CA ASP A 399 12.30 26.71 -21.23
C ASP A 399 11.58 25.43 -20.77
N ILE A 400 12.29 24.50 -20.13
CA ILE A 400 11.74 23.21 -19.69
C ILE A 400 11.39 23.26 -18.20
N PHE A 401 10.11 23.10 -17.89
CA PHE A 401 9.57 23.01 -16.54
C PHE A 401 9.30 21.55 -16.22
N LEU A 402 9.77 21.07 -15.07
CA LEU A 402 9.62 19.68 -14.67
C LEU A 402 8.88 19.57 -13.34
N THR A 403 7.72 18.92 -13.35
CA THR A 403 6.91 18.68 -12.16
C THR A 403 6.94 17.21 -11.78
N PHE A 404 7.23 16.96 -10.50
CA PHE A 404 7.28 15.61 -9.93
C PHE A 404 6.19 15.44 -8.87
N SER A 405 5.58 14.25 -8.88
CA SER A 405 4.59 13.85 -7.89
C SER A 405 5.23 13.19 -6.65
N TYR A 406 6.56 13.08 -6.59
CA TYR A 406 7.31 12.30 -5.59
C TYR A 406 8.29 13.19 -4.84
N ASP A 407 8.57 12.87 -3.58
CA ASP A 407 9.41 13.72 -2.74
C ASP A 407 10.88 13.69 -3.18
N PHE A 408 11.48 14.87 -3.32
CA PHE A 408 12.86 15.02 -3.74
C PHE A 408 13.57 16.21 -3.10
N THR A 409 14.89 16.14 -3.07
CA THR A 409 15.78 17.27 -2.77
C THR A 409 16.65 17.59 -3.98
N MET A 410 16.91 18.88 -4.19
CA MET A 410 17.81 19.34 -5.25
C MET A 410 19.26 19.04 -4.87
N ILE A 411 20.02 18.44 -5.78
CA ILE A 411 21.49 18.32 -5.68
C ILE A 411 22.15 19.37 -6.57
N SER A 412 21.69 19.48 -7.83
CA SER A 412 22.09 20.47 -8.83
C SER A 412 20.91 20.76 -9.76
N PRO A 413 20.95 21.78 -10.64
CA PRO A 413 19.82 22.15 -11.50
C PRO A 413 19.23 21.00 -12.33
N ASN A 414 20.06 20.02 -12.73
CA ASN A 414 19.65 18.85 -13.49
C ASN A 414 19.71 17.53 -12.70
N ARG A 415 19.92 17.56 -11.38
CA ARG A 415 20.06 16.36 -10.55
C ARG A 415 19.29 16.47 -9.24
N ILE A 416 18.47 15.47 -8.99
CA ILE A 416 17.65 15.37 -7.77
C ILE A 416 17.98 14.10 -7.00
N ARG A 417 17.82 14.16 -5.68
CA ARG A 417 17.76 13.00 -4.80
C ARG A 417 16.31 12.69 -4.48
N LEU A 418 15.89 11.46 -4.76
CA LEU A 418 14.54 11.00 -4.43
C LEU A 418 14.52 10.56 -2.96
N LEU A 419 13.62 11.13 -2.16
CA LEU A 419 13.58 10.94 -0.70
C LEU A 419 12.62 9.83 -0.29
N ASP A 420 11.40 9.82 -0.85
CA ASP A 420 10.39 8.82 -0.58
C ASP A 420 9.66 8.39 -1.85
N PHE A 421 9.21 7.14 -1.84
CA PHE A 421 8.54 6.45 -2.93
C PHE A 421 7.10 6.09 -2.51
N SER A 422 6.41 7.04 -1.86
CA SER A 422 5.13 6.85 -1.18
C SER A 422 3.95 6.58 -2.12
N LYS A 423 3.98 7.14 -3.34
CA LYS A 423 3.06 6.76 -4.44
C LYS A 423 3.56 5.46 -5.09
N ILE A 424 2.66 4.66 -5.67
CA ILE A 424 2.98 3.42 -6.40
C ILE A 424 4.08 3.72 -7.43
N TRP A 425 5.34 3.50 -7.05
CA TRP A 425 6.49 3.93 -7.86
C TRP A 425 6.64 2.95 -9.02
N GLN A 426 6.41 3.45 -10.23
CA GLN A 426 6.34 2.64 -11.44
C GLN A 426 7.72 2.39 -12.07
N PHE A 427 8.76 3.10 -11.64
CA PHE A 427 10.12 3.01 -12.18
C PHE A 427 11.04 2.17 -11.26
N PRO A 428 12.26 1.81 -11.68
CA PRO A 428 13.25 1.28 -10.77
C PRO A 428 13.59 2.32 -9.71
N ARG A 429 13.87 1.87 -8.47
CA ARG A 429 14.28 2.77 -7.39
C ARG A 429 15.71 3.22 -7.62
N VAL A 430 15.91 4.53 -7.69
CA VAL A 430 17.23 5.15 -7.76
C VAL A 430 17.31 6.20 -6.66
N ASN A 431 18.46 6.28 -5.99
CA ASN A 431 18.65 7.30 -4.96
C ASN A 431 18.71 8.70 -5.58
N GLU A 432 19.16 8.79 -6.83
CA GLU A 432 19.35 10.06 -7.53
C GLU A 432 19.01 9.90 -9.01
N ALA A 433 18.36 10.92 -9.57
CA ALA A 433 18.04 11.03 -10.99
C ALA A 433 18.77 12.25 -11.56
N GLU A 434 19.51 12.04 -12.64
CA GLU A 434 20.26 13.08 -13.34
C GLU A 434 19.73 13.19 -14.78
N PHE A 435 19.18 14.35 -15.13
CA PHE A 435 18.57 14.60 -16.43
C PHE A 435 19.63 15.07 -17.43
N GLU A 436 19.50 14.63 -18.68
CA GLU A 436 20.40 15.06 -19.76
C GLU A 436 20.12 16.52 -20.16
N PHE A 437 18.87 16.95 -20.03
CA PHE A 437 18.47 18.36 -20.14
C PHE A 437 18.70 19.12 -18.82
N THR A 438 18.79 20.45 -18.90
CA THR A 438 18.81 21.32 -17.72
C THR A 438 17.43 21.98 -17.56
N PRO A 439 16.59 21.51 -16.62
CA PRO A 439 15.31 22.13 -16.33
C PRO A 439 15.49 23.58 -15.89
N TYR A 440 14.60 24.46 -16.34
CA TYR A 440 14.47 25.81 -15.80
C TYR A 440 14.08 25.76 -14.32
N CYS A 441 13.14 24.88 -13.97
CA CYS A 441 12.85 24.53 -12.59
C CYS A 441 12.36 23.10 -12.45
N ILE A 442 12.65 22.50 -11.29
CA ILE A 442 12.08 21.22 -10.84
C ILE A 442 11.29 21.48 -9.57
N VAL A 443 9.99 21.20 -9.59
CA VAL A 443 9.09 21.47 -8.45
C VAL A 443 8.11 20.32 -8.23
N ASN A 444 7.55 20.23 -7.02
CA ASN A 444 6.43 19.33 -6.76
C ASN A 444 5.17 19.79 -7.51
N ASP A 445 4.26 18.87 -7.81
CA ASP A 445 2.97 19.15 -8.47
C ASP A 445 2.16 20.24 -7.74
N SER A 446 2.11 20.20 -6.41
CA SER A 446 1.44 21.22 -5.58
C SER A 446 2.11 22.60 -5.62
N VAL A 447 3.44 22.65 -5.69
CA VAL A 447 4.19 23.90 -5.85
C VAL A 447 3.97 24.48 -7.25
N ALA A 448 3.96 23.63 -8.28
CA ALA A 448 3.69 24.05 -9.66
C ALA A 448 2.31 24.70 -9.80
N VAL A 449 1.30 24.19 -9.10
CA VAL A 449 -0.06 24.77 -9.07
C VAL A 449 -0.02 26.21 -8.54
N VAL A 450 0.64 26.44 -7.40
CA VAL A 450 0.79 27.81 -6.84
C VAL A 450 1.53 28.71 -7.81
N LEU A 451 2.67 28.26 -8.36
CA LEU A 451 3.48 29.07 -9.28
C LEU A 451 2.73 29.45 -10.56
N SER A 452 1.94 28.53 -11.11
CA SER A 452 1.17 28.77 -12.34
C SER A 452 0.06 29.80 -12.20
N LYS A 453 -0.34 30.10 -10.96
CA LYS A 453 -1.44 31.00 -10.59
C LYS A 453 -1.01 32.06 -9.59
N TYR A 454 0.29 32.29 -9.47
CA TYR A 454 0.85 33.19 -8.48
C TYR A 454 0.50 34.64 -8.81
N ASP A 455 -0.12 35.33 -7.85
CA ASP A 455 -0.33 36.77 -7.88
C ASP A 455 0.45 37.42 -6.72
N PRO A 456 1.45 38.27 -6.99
CA PRO A 456 2.25 38.90 -5.93
C PRO A 456 1.45 39.82 -5.00
N GLU A 457 0.31 40.35 -5.46
CA GLU A 457 -0.58 41.22 -4.68
C GLU A 457 -1.49 40.42 -3.73
N MET A 458 -1.61 39.10 -3.95
CA MET A 458 -2.47 38.22 -3.16
C MET A 458 -1.67 37.28 -2.24
N PHE A 459 -2.37 36.71 -1.26
CA PHE A 459 -1.91 35.58 -0.48
C PHE A 459 -2.28 34.30 -1.24
N ASN A 460 -1.29 33.64 -1.82
CA ASN A 460 -1.50 32.48 -2.69
C ASN A 460 -1.40 31.20 -1.87
N ILE A 461 -2.43 30.35 -1.94
CA ILE A 461 -2.45 29.06 -1.27
C ILE A 461 -3.17 28.04 -2.14
N ALA A 462 -2.57 26.87 -2.33
CA ALA A 462 -3.15 25.79 -3.12
C ALA A 462 -3.32 24.51 -2.31
N PHE A 463 -4.43 23.82 -2.56
CA PHE A 463 -4.69 22.45 -2.14
C PHE A 463 -4.82 21.58 -3.39
N VAL A 464 -4.02 20.55 -3.48
CA VAL A 464 -4.09 19.56 -4.56
C VAL A 464 -4.67 18.27 -4.00
N CYS A 465 -5.82 17.82 -4.52
CA CYS A 465 -6.51 16.61 -4.09
C CYS A 465 -7.02 15.79 -5.28
N GLY A 466 -6.23 14.77 -5.64
CA GLY A 466 -6.47 13.87 -6.77
C GLY A 466 -6.21 12.42 -6.36
N THR A 467 -5.16 11.80 -6.88
CA THR A 467 -4.67 10.50 -6.39
C THR A 467 -3.90 10.62 -5.07
N GLY A 468 -3.37 11.81 -4.75
CA GLY A 468 -2.82 12.17 -3.45
C GLY A 468 -3.43 13.48 -2.93
N PHE A 469 -2.98 13.92 -1.76
CA PHE A 469 -3.38 15.19 -1.12
C PHE A 469 -2.17 15.98 -0.66
N ASN A 470 -2.09 17.27 -0.98
CA ASN A 470 -1.09 18.17 -0.40
C ASN A 470 -1.58 19.63 -0.39
N CYS A 471 -0.89 20.48 0.39
CA CYS A 471 -1.13 21.91 0.50
C CYS A 471 0.20 22.68 0.34
N CYS A 472 0.17 23.80 -0.38
CA CYS A 472 1.31 24.72 -0.49
C CYS A 472 0.82 26.17 -0.39
N TYR A 473 1.64 27.08 0.10
CA TYR A 473 1.32 28.51 0.13
C TYR A 473 2.54 29.38 -0.16
N ALA A 474 2.31 30.61 -0.61
CA ALA A 474 3.38 31.57 -0.88
C ALA A 474 3.54 32.55 0.30
N GLU A 475 4.77 32.68 0.79
CA GLU A 475 5.15 33.56 1.91
C GLU A 475 6.60 34.03 1.70
N ASP A 476 6.86 35.32 1.92
CA ASP A 476 8.20 35.93 1.84
C ASP A 476 8.99 35.65 0.54
N GLY A 477 8.30 35.66 -0.62
CA GLY A 477 8.92 35.39 -1.92
C GLY A 477 9.26 33.92 -2.16
N MET A 478 8.82 33.03 -1.28
CA MET A 478 8.99 31.59 -1.36
C MET A 478 7.62 30.90 -1.47
N VAL A 479 7.55 29.78 -2.17
CA VAL A 479 6.48 28.78 -1.99
C VAL A 479 6.93 27.80 -0.93
N VAL A 480 6.09 27.59 0.08
CA VAL A 480 6.25 26.62 1.16
C VAL A 480 5.41 25.40 0.82
N ASP A 481 6.07 24.27 0.59
CA ASP A 481 5.44 22.95 0.53
C ASP A 481 5.22 22.41 1.95
N THR A 482 3.97 22.09 2.29
CA THR A 482 3.63 21.67 3.66
C THR A 482 3.76 20.18 3.89
N GLU A 483 3.90 19.39 2.81
CA GLU A 483 3.83 17.92 2.82
C GLU A 483 2.64 17.38 3.64
N MET A 484 1.51 18.11 3.63
CA MET A 484 0.38 17.83 4.51
C MET A 484 -0.20 16.43 4.29
N GLY A 485 -0.10 15.89 3.08
CA GLY A 485 -0.49 14.51 2.79
C GLY A 485 0.25 13.46 3.59
N MET A 486 1.53 13.70 3.88
CA MET A 486 2.40 12.72 4.55
C MET A 486 2.20 12.71 6.07
N CYS A 487 1.39 13.63 6.60
CA CYS A 487 1.15 13.72 8.04
C CYS A 487 0.34 12.54 8.55
N GLU A 488 0.91 11.84 9.53
CA GLU A 488 0.22 10.77 10.24
C GLU A 488 -0.82 11.35 11.21
N PHE A 489 -2.08 10.95 11.04
CA PHE A 489 -3.16 11.21 11.98
C PHE A 489 -3.80 9.90 12.42
N GLY A 490 -3.61 9.52 13.68
CA GLY A 490 -4.00 8.20 14.15
C GLY A 490 -3.10 7.11 13.57
N ASN A 491 -3.67 6.17 12.81
CA ASN A 491 -2.96 5.03 12.22
C ASN A 491 -2.80 5.11 10.69
N THR A 492 -2.99 6.30 10.12
CA THR A 492 -3.05 6.53 8.67
C THR A 492 -2.52 7.93 8.32
N THR A 493 -2.25 8.19 7.05
CA THR A 493 -1.81 9.51 6.56
C THR A 493 -2.99 10.35 6.07
N LEU A 494 -2.86 11.68 6.07
CA LEU A 494 -3.86 12.56 5.46
C LEU A 494 -4.04 12.29 3.96
N ASP A 495 -2.99 11.86 3.25
CA ASP A 495 -3.08 11.41 1.86
C ASP A 495 -4.03 10.22 1.74
N SER A 496 -3.84 9.18 2.57
CA SER A 496 -4.71 7.99 2.59
C SER A 496 -6.15 8.35 2.94
N LEU A 497 -6.34 9.28 3.87
CA LEU A 497 -7.65 9.75 4.32
C LEU A 497 -8.36 10.61 3.28
N LEU A 498 -7.69 11.55 2.62
CA LEU A 498 -8.32 12.60 1.82
C LEU A 498 -8.26 12.33 0.31
N ALA A 499 -7.23 11.63 -0.17
CA ALA A 499 -7.05 11.39 -1.60
C ALA A 499 -8.13 10.49 -2.21
N GLY A 500 -8.40 10.69 -3.51
CA GLY A 500 -9.39 9.95 -4.29
C GLY A 500 -8.88 8.64 -4.90
N GLY A 501 -7.63 8.21 -4.61
CA GLY A 501 -7.05 6.98 -5.16
C GLY A 501 -7.80 5.71 -4.77
N ASN A 502 -8.50 5.73 -3.62
CA ASN A 502 -9.26 4.61 -3.07
C ASN A 502 -10.76 4.63 -3.43
N LEU A 503 -11.17 5.52 -4.34
CA LEU A 503 -12.55 5.62 -4.82
C LEU A 503 -12.70 4.93 -6.18
N VAL A 504 -13.80 4.20 -6.37
CA VAL A 504 -14.10 3.53 -7.64
C VAL A 504 -14.35 4.59 -8.71
N LYS A 505 -13.77 4.38 -9.90
CA LYS A 505 -13.95 5.25 -11.07
C LYS A 505 -14.51 4.46 -12.24
N VAL A 506 -15.45 5.06 -12.96
CA VAL A 506 -15.98 4.61 -14.25
C VAL A 506 -15.73 5.73 -15.27
N ASP A 507 -15.07 5.40 -16.37
CA ASP A 507 -14.72 6.36 -17.44
C ASP A 507 -14.01 7.63 -16.96
N GLY A 508 -13.16 7.50 -15.93
CA GLY A 508 -12.35 8.59 -15.37
C GLY A 508 -13.05 9.45 -14.32
N SER A 509 -14.35 9.28 -14.11
CA SER A 509 -15.14 9.92 -13.05
C SER A 509 -15.42 8.97 -11.90
N PHE A 510 -15.67 9.49 -10.69
CA PHE A 510 -16.06 8.63 -9.57
C PHE A 510 -17.41 7.97 -9.84
N ASP A 511 -17.53 6.69 -9.49
CA ASP A 511 -18.79 5.96 -9.59
C ASP A 511 -19.73 6.37 -8.46
N LEU A 512 -20.52 7.43 -8.70
CA LEU A 512 -21.51 7.90 -7.73
C LEU A 512 -22.76 7.01 -7.65
N THR A 513 -22.86 5.97 -8.50
CA THR A 513 -23.93 4.97 -8.42
C THR A 513 -23.62 3.89 -7.39
N ASP A 514 -22.34 3.69 -7.07
CA ASP A 514 -21.90 2.86 -5.94
C ASP A 514 -22.12 3.59 -4.61
N PRO A 515 -23.00 3.08 -3.72
CA PRO A 515 -23.32 3.74 -2.46
C PRO A 515 -22.10 3.96 -1.55
N LEU A 516 -21.12 3.05 -1.61
CA LEU A 516 -19.92 3.09 -0.78
C LEU A 516 -18.96 4.19 -1.26
N THR A 517 -18.73 4.29 -2.56
CA THR A 517 -17.94 5.38 -3.18
C THR A 517 -18.55 6.73 -2.88
N LYS A 518 -19.89 6.84 -2.93
CA LYS A 518 -20.61 8.07 -2.56
C LYS A 518 -20.40 8.43 -1.09
N GLU A 519 -20.62 7.49 -0.17
CA GLU A 519 -20.47 7.71 1.28
C GLU A 519 -19.03 8.11 1.65
N ARG A 520 -18.03 7.43 1.09
CA ARG A 520 -16.61 7.79 1.30
C ARG A 520 -16.28 9.17 0.78
N LEU A 521 -16.75 9.50 -0.42
CA LEU A 521 -16.53 10.81 -1.00
C LEU A 521 -17.12 11.92 -0.12
N GLU A 522 -18.33 11.73 0.42
CA GLU A 522 -18.95 12.69 1.34
C GLU A 522 -18.12 12.90 2.62
N LYS A 523 -17.64 11.83 3.26
CA LYS A 523 -16.77 11.92 4.46
C LYS A 523 -15.43 12.59 4.14
N LYS A 524 -14.81 12.26 3.00
CA LYS A 524 -13.56 12.86 2.52
C LYS A 524 -13.71 14.36 2.27
N LEU A 525 -14.80 14.75 1.60
CA LEU A 525 -15.08 16.16 1.31
C LEU A 525 -15.32 16.97 2.60
N LEU A 526 -15.97 16.40 3.61
CA LEU A 526 -16.09 17.03 4.93
C LEU A 526 -14.72 17.28 5.57
N LEU A 527 -13.87 16.25 5.64
CA LEU A 527 -12.53 16.40 6.22
C LEU A 527 -11.68 17.41 5.43
N LEU A 528 -11.76 17.39 4.10
CA LEU A 528 -11.09 18.37 3.23
C LEU A 528 -11.54 19.80 3.55
N LYS A 529 -12.85 20.03 3.71
CA LYS A 529 -13.40 21.33 4.10
C LYS A 529 -12.73 21.85 5.37
N GLU A 530 -12.76 21.03 6.42
CA GLU A 530 -12.22 21.40 7.73
C GLU A 530 -10.72 21.66 7.67
N THR A 531 -9.96 20.83 6.93
CA THR A 531 -8.53 21.06 6.70
C THR A 531 -8.28 22.40 6.01
N ILE A 532 -9.00 22.71 4.93
CA ILE A 532 -8.85 23.97 4.19
C ILE A 532 -9.13 25.16 5.10
N LEU A 533 -10.25 25.14 5.82
CA LEU A 533 -10.65 26.24 6.71
C LEU A 533 -9.62 26.49 7.80
N VAL A 534 -9.12 25.44 8.45
CA VAL A 534 -8.10 25.58 9.51
C VAL A 534 -6.82 26.19 8.95
N VAL A 535 -6.32 25.65 7.84
CA VAL A 535 -5.06 26.09 7.23
C VAL A 535 -5.17 27.53 6.74
N VAL A 536 -6.24 27.88 6.03
CA VAL A 536 -6.47 29.24 5.53
C VAL A 536 -6.60 30.22 6.70
N ARG A 537 -7.40 29.90 7.74
CA ARG A 537 -7.55 30.77 8.91
C ARG A 537 -6.23 31.02 9.65
N LYS A 538 -5.31 30.05 9.63
CA LYS A 538 -4.01 30.16 10.28
C LYS A 538 -2.95 30.89 9.46
N LYS A 539 -2.92 30.67 8.14
CA LYS A 539 -1.85 31.19 7.28
C LYS A 539 -2.22 32.45 6.51
N TRP A 540 -3.50 32.66 6.23
CA TRP A 540 -3.91 33.81 5.44
C TRP A 540 -3.64 35.13 6.18
N ASN A 541 -2.63 35.84 5.70
CA ASN A 541 -2.37 37.21 6.09
C ASN A 541 -3.48 38.11 5.53
N ARG A 542 -4.41 38.53 6.40
CA ARG A 542 -5.56 39.38 6.05
C ARG A 542 -5.20 40.78 5.50
N SER A 543 -3.93 41.17 5.47
CA SER A 543 -3.48 42.37 4.76
C SER A 543 -3.45 42.20 3.23
N LYS A 544 -3.47 40.96 2.72
CA LYS A 544 -3.57 40.63 1.29
C LYS A 544 -4.90 39.95 0.98
N LYS A 545 -5.38 40.13 -0.25
CA LYS A 545 -6.51 39.35 -0.78
C LYS A 545 -6.14 37.86 -0.85
N LEU A 546 -7.11 36.97 -0.64
CA LEU A 546 -6.89 35.52 -0.72
C LEU A 546 -6.98 35.03 -2.16
N ASN A 547 -5.91 34.43 -2.65
CA ASN A 547 -5.92 33.57 -3.83
C ASN A 547 -5.82 32.11 -3.36
N LEU A 548 -6.96 31.54 -2.98
CA LEU A 548 -7.08 30.11 -2.72
C LEU A 548 -7.08 29.37 -4.06
N ILE A 549 -6.52 28.18 -4.14
CA ILE A 549 -6.49 27.39 -5.36
C ILE A 549 -6.82 25.95 -4.97
N LEU A 550 -7.92 25.42 -5.46
CA LEU A 550 -8.31 24.02 -5.21
C LEU A 550 -8.13 23.25 -6.52
N ASN A 551 -7.24 22.27 -6.55
CA ASN A 551 -6.89 21.53 -7.75
C ASN A 551 -7.08 20.03 -7.56
N GLY A 552 -7.66 19.34 -8.55
CA GLY A 552 -7.74 17.88 -8.58
C GLY A 552 -9.16 17.31 -8.65
N SER A 553 -9.23 16.01 -8.93
CA SER A 553 -10.51 15.33 -9.25
C SER A 553 -11.50 15.29 -8.10
N VAL A 554 -11.04 15.33 -6.84
CA VAL A 554 -11.94 15.24 -5.67
C VAL A 554 -12.81 16.50 -5.56
N PHE A 555 -12.25 17.68 -5.82
CA PHE A 555 -12.99 18.95 -5.80
C PHE A 555 -14.05 19.06 -6.89
N LYS A 556 -13.83 18.44 -8.07
CA LYS A 556 -14.82 18.42 -9.17
C LYS A 556 -16.16 17.81 -8.77
N SER A 557 -16.17 16.91 -7.79
CA SER A 557 -17.36 16.21 -7.33
C SER A 557 -17.97 16.81 -6.05
N GLY A 558 -17.41 17.92 -5.55
CA GLY A 558 -17.72 18.50 -4.24
C GLY A 558 -18.25 19.93 -4.26
N GLN A 559 -19.02 20.34 -5.27
CA GLN A 559 -19.50 21.74 -5.42
C GLN A 559 -20.14 22.30 -4.15
N LYS A 560 -20.97 21.51 -3.46
CA LYS A 560 -21.59 21.91 -2.20
C LYS A 560 -20.58 22.35 -1.14
N ILE A 561 -19.49 21.59 -0.98
CA ILE A 561 -18.44 21.92 0.00
C ILE A 561 -17.64 23.14 -0.45
N ILE A 562 -17.43 23.29 -1.75
CA ILE A 562 -16.81 24.49 -2.31
C ILE A 562 -17.65 25.73 -1.94
N ASP A 563 -18.96 25.69 -2.15
CA ASP A 563 -19.86 26.78 -1.79
C ASP A 563 -19.85 27.06 -0.27
N GLU A 564 -19.84 26.01 0.58
CA GLU A 564 -19.70 26.17 2.04
C GLU A 564 -18.37 26.82 2.45
N ILE A 565 -17.26 26.47 1.79
CA ILE A 565 -15.95 27.11 2.02
C ILE A 565 -16.02 28.58 1.60
N ALA A 566 -16.68 28.88 0.48
CA ALA A 566 -16.89 30.24 -0.02
C ALA A 566 -17.59 31.10 1.04
N ASP A 567 -18.71 30.58 1.55
CA ASP A 567 -19.52 31.25 2.55
C ASP A 567 -18.75 31.44 3.87
N GLU A 568 -18.06 30.41 4.36
CA GLU A 568 -17.30 30.46 5.62
C GLU A 568 -16.06 31.36 5.56
N LEU A 569 -15.50 31.59 4.38
CA LEU A 569 -14.38 32.49 4.14
C LEU A 569 -14.83 33.86 3.60
N GLU A 570 -16.13 34.07 3.44
CA GLU A 570 -16.75 35.28 2.87
C GLU A 570 -16.16 35.64 1.49
N CYS A 571 -15.98 34.66 0.61
CA CYS A 571 -15.33 34.83 -0.70
C CYS A 571 -16.17 34.27 -1.87
N VAL A 572 -15.82 34.63 -3.11
CA VAL A 572 -16.46 34.14 -4.35
C VAL A 572 -15.51 33.18 -5.05
N ILE A 573 -16.03 32.01 -5.47
CA ILE A 573 -15.23 30.94 -6.07
C ILE A 573 -15.49 30.84 -7.57
N THR A 574 -14.43 30.80 -8.39
CA THR A 574 -14.54 30.65 -9.85
C THR A 574 -13.92 29.34 -10.32
N LEU A 575 -14.68 28.57 -11.10
CA LEU A 575 -14.29 27.26 -11.65
C LEU A 575 -13.62 27.43 -13.02
N SER A 576 -12.38 26.93 -13.21
CA SER A 576 -11.79 26.80 -14.55
C SER A 576 -11.89 25.37 -15.10
N GLN A 577 -11.92 25.22 -16.43
CA GLN A 577 -12.23 23.97 -17.13
C GLN A 577 -11.19 22.84 -16.94
N ASN A 578 -9.96 23.15 -16.51
CA ASN A 578 -8.85 22.18 -16.40
C ASN A 578 -8.55 21.72 -14.96
N ALA A 579 -9.50 21.85 -14.04
CA ALA A 579 -9.36 21.46 -12.63
C ALA A 579 -8.48 22.39 -11.78
N THR A 580 -8.38 23.68 -12.12
CA THR A 580 -7.80 24.69 -11.22
C THR A 580 -8.92 25.63 -10.80
N LEU A 581 -9.32 25.61 -9.53
CA LEU A 581 -10.20 26.63 -8.96
C LEU A 581 -9.35 27.88 -8.74
N GLU A 582 -9.76 29.01 -9.32
CA GLU A 582 -9.09 30.31 -9.16
C GLU A 582 -10.00 31.24 -8.38
N PHE A 583 -9.42 31.92 -7.40
CA PHE A 583 -10.13 32.79 -6.47
C PHE A 583 -9.61 34.20 -6.64
N VAL A 584 -10.52 35.14 -6.87
CA VAL A 584 -10.23 36.57 -6.82
C VAL A 584 -11.33 37.19 -5.96
N MET A 585 -10.96 37.79 -4.84
CA MET A 585 -11.90 38.67 -4.12
C MET A 585 -11.87 40.09 -4.66
N ASN A 586 -13.07 40.63 -4.87
CA ASN A 586 -13.41 42.04 -4.64
C ASN A 586 -14.49 42.07 -3.55
N MET A 587 -14.17 42.64 -2.40
CA MET A 587 -14.69 43.94 -1.96
C MET A 587 -13.69 44.59 -1.00
#